data_AF-A0A9D5YLB2-F1
#
_entry.id   AF-A0A9D5YLB2-F1
#
_cell.length_a   1.000
_cell.length_b   1.000
_cell.length_c   1.000
_cell.angle_alpha   90.00
_cell.angle_beta   90.00
_cell.angle_gamma   90.00
#
_symmetry.space_group_name_H-M   'P 1'
#
loop_
_entity.id
_entity.type
_entity.pdbx_description
1 polymer ?
#
loop_
_entity_poly.entity_id
_entity_poly.type
_entity_poly.pdbx_seq_one_letter_code
_entity_poly.pdbx_strand_id
1 'polypeptide(L)' 'MNEQELWVSFSWYCPNCGKIVVGYKDSNGTIKVQCRHCETTMIRRIKGRRHDTIDLYAPRNQEQLQTG' A
#
# COMPACT_ATOMS: atom_id res chain seq x y z
N MET A 1 0.17 -11.70 -28.62
CA MET A 1 0.39 -11.15 -27.26
C MET A 1 1.43 -10.07 -27.40
N ASN A 2 1.08 -8.81 -27.13
CA ASN A 2 2.03 -7.71 -27.10
C ASN A 2 1.75 -6.96 -25.79
N GLU A 3 2.21 -7.56 -24.68
CA GLU A 3 2.12 -6.99 -23.35
C GLU A 3 3.24 -5.97 -23.20
N GLN A 4 2.98 -4.75 -23.66
CA GLN A 4 3.63 -3.61 -23.03
C GLN A 4 3.14 -3.64 -21.58
N GLU A 5 3.98 -4.10 -20.65
CA GLU A 5 3.77 -4.01 -19.21
C GLU A 5 3.57 -2.53 -18.87
N LEU A 6 2.32 -2.09 -18.97
CA LEU A 6 1.91 -0.75 -18.60
C LEU A 6 2.06 -0.69 -17.08
N TRP A 7 3.05 0.05 -16.63
CA TRP A 7 3.23 0.41 -15.22
C TRP A 7 2.02 1.22 -14.76
N VAL A 8 0.95 0.54 -14.34
CA VAL A 8 -0.25 1.19 -13.83
C VAL A 8 0.08 1.71 -12.43
N SER A 9 0.18 3.03 -12.30
CA SER A 9 0.29 3.70 -11.02
C SER A 9 -1.06 3.75 -10.31
N PHE A 10 -1.07 3.49 -9.02
CA PHE A 10 -2.22 3.62 -8.14
C PHE A 10 -1.93 4.65 -7.06
N SER A 11 -2.85 5.59 -6.87
CA SER A 11 -2.78 6.58 -5.79
C SER A 11 -3.91 6.43 -4.80
N TRP A 12 -3.64 6.64 -3.51
CA TRP A 12 -4.65 6.72 -2.46
C TRP A 12 -4.14 7.55 -1.29
N TYR A 13 -5.03 7.88 -0.36
CA TYR A 13 -4.67 8.55 0.89
C TYR A 13 -4.08 7.55 1.89
N CYS A 14 -2.92 7.85 2.45
CA CYS A 14 -2.34 7.07 3.54
C CYS A 14 -3.33 7.01 4.71
N PRO A 15 -3.79 5.82 5.12
CA PRO A 15 -4.73 5.69 6.24
C PRO A 15 -4.19 6.19 7.58
N ASN A 16 -2.87 6.28 7.73
CA ASN A 16 -2.23 6.75 8.96
C ASN A 16 -2.16 8.29 9.05
N CYS A 17 -1.74 8.99 7.98
CA CYS A 17 -1.47 10.44 8.03
C CYS A 17 -2.25 11.29 7.02
N GLY A 18 -3.07 10.68 6.16
CA GLY A 18 -3.89 11.37 5.17
C GLY A 18 -3.13 11.95 3.96
N LYS A 19 -1.81 11.77 3.84
CA LYS A 19 -1.05 12.21 2.66
C LYS A 19 -1.22 11.24 1.49
N ILE A 20 -1.24 11.75 0.26
CA ILE A 20 -1.35 10.93 -0.94
C ILE A 20 -0.08 10.10 -1.11
N VAL A 21 -0.25 8.82 -1.40
CA VAL A 21 0.82 7.92 -1.77
C VAL A 21 0.58 7.38 -3.17
N VAL A 22 1.66 7.04 -3.87
CA VAL A 22 1.64 6.48 -5.23
C VAL A 22 2.45 5.19 -5.22
N GLY A 23 1.88 4.13 -5.76
CA GLY A 23 2.50 2.81 -5.89
C GLY A 23 2.28 2.19 -7.24
N TYR A 24 3.09 1.19 -7.55
CA TYR A 24 2.99 0.41 -8.77
C TYR A 24 2.55 -1.00 -8.43
N LYS A 25 1.65 -1.54 -9.25
CA LYS A 25 1.19 -2.92 -9.11
C LYS A 25 2.28 -3.86 -9.62
N ASP A 26 2.63 -4.85 -8.82
CA ASP A 26 3.53 -5.92 -9.22
C ASP A 26 2.82 -7.01 -10.05
N SER A 27 3.59 -7.97 -10.56
CA SER A 27 3.08 -9.11 -11.34
C SER A 27 2.13 -10.00 -10.54
N ASN A 28 2.20 -9.99 -9.21
CA ASN A 28 1.29 -10.71 -8.31
C ASN A 28 0.01 -9.92 -8.00
N GLY A 29 -0.14 -8.75 -8.60
CA GLY A 29 -1.28 -7.86 -8.45
C GLY A 29 -1.37 -7.13 -7.11
N THR A 30 -0.24 -7.03 -6.41
CA THR A 30 -0.11 -6.33 -5.13
C THR A 30 0.55 -4.96 -5.35
N ILE A 31 0.18 -3.97 -4.54
CA ILE A 31 0.79 -2.64 -4.55
C ILE A 31 1.41 -2.39 -3.19
N LYS A 32 2.74 -2.34 -3.12
CA LYS A 32 3.49 -2.05 -1.89
C LYS A 32 4.01 -0.62 -1.92
N VAL A 33 3.71 0.16 -0.87
CA VAL A 33 4.15 1.56 -0.75
C VAL A 33 4.54 1.88 0.69
N GLN A 34 5.63 2.62 0.86
CA GLN A 34 5.94 3.31 2.11
C GLN A 34 5.52 4.78 2.00
N CYS A 35 4.77 5.29 2.97
CA CYS A 35 4.43 6.71 3.01
C CYS A 35 5.69 7.53 3.28
N ARG A 36 6.01 8.51 2.43
CA ARG A 36 7.17 9.40 2.62
C ARG A 36 7.03 10.40 3.77
N HIS A 37 5.83 10.52 4.35
CA HIS A 37 5.54 11.49 5.41
C HIS A 37 5.55 10.88 6.81
N CYS A 38 4.93 9.72 6.98
CA CYS A 38 4.84 9.06 8.28
C CYS A 38 5.51 7.69 8.31
N GLU A 39 6.13 7.24 7.22
CA GLU A 39 6.90 5.99 7.11
C GLU A 39 6.10 4.68 7.29
N THR A 40 4.79 4.75 7.50
CA THR A 40 3.88 3.59 7.47
C THR A 40 4.02 2.83 6.16
N THR A 41 4.22 1.52 6.25
CA THR A 41 4.25 0.64 5.08
C THR A 41 2.85 0.08 4.83
N MET A 42 2.43 0.09 3.57
CA MET A 42 1.12 -0.34 3.13
C MET A 42 1.25 -1.38 2.03
N ILE A 43 0.44 -2.45 2.13
CA ILE A 43 0.32 -3.47 1.09
C ILE A 43 -1.16 -3.56 0.68
N ARG A 44 -1.49 -3.02 -0.50
CA ARG A 44 -2.84 -3.06 -1.07
C ARG A 44 -2.99 -4.25 -2.02
N ARG A 45 -4.06 -5.01 -1.87
CA ARG A 45 -4.46 -6.08 -2.79
C ARG A 45 -5.88 -5.84 -3.27
N ILE A 46 -6.07 -5.84 -4.60
CA ILE A 46 -7.38 -5.66 -5.22
C ILE A 46 -8.10 -7.02 -5.20
N LYS A 47 -9.25 -7.10 -4.53
CA LYS A 47 -10.07 -8.34 -4.44
C LYS A 47 -11.22 -8.35 -5.44
N GLY A 48 -11.68 -7.19 -5.86
CA GLY A 48 -12.72 -7.04 -6.87
C GLY A 48 -13.02 -5.56 -7.13
N ARG A 49 -14.03 -5.29 -7.96
CA ARG A 49 -14.38 -3.91 -8.38
C ARG A 49 -14.68 -2.95 -7.21
N ARG A 50 -15.19 -3.48 -6.09
CA ARG A 50 -15.62 -2.70 -4.92
C ARG A 50 -14.90 -3.10 -3.62
N HIS A 51 -13.87 -3.93 -3.70
CA HIS A 51 -13.24 -4.49 -2.51
C HIS A 51 -11.73 -4.59 -2.70
N ASP A 52 -11.02 -3.90 -1.82
CA ASP A 52 -9.58 -4.03 -1.64
C ASP A 52 -9.26 -4.29 -0.18
N THR A 53 -8.15 -4.97 0.07
CA THR A 53 -7.55 -5.08 1.40
C THR A 53 -6.29 -4.23 1.44
N ILE A 54 -6.07 -3.49 2.53
CA ILE A 54 -4.83 -2.74 2.78
C ILE A 54 -4.26 -3.22 4.11
N ASP A 55 -3.15 -3.93 4.06
CA ASP A 55 -2.38 -4.23 5.27
C ASP A 55 -1.57 -2.99 5.63
N LEU A 56 -1.70 -2.54 6.87
CA LEU A 56 -1.00 -1.38 7.43
C LEU A 56 0.04 -1.86 8.45
N TYR A 57 1.29 -1.48 8.21
CA TYR A 57 2.39 -1.74 9.13
C TYR A 57 2.85 -0.42 9.72
N ALA A 58 2.93 -0.39 11.05
CA ALA A 58 3.42 0.77 11.78
C ALA A 58 4.82 1.20 11.27
N PRO A 59 5.17 2.48 11.40
CA PRO A 59 6.52 2.95 11.14
C PRO A 59 7.54 2.16 11.96
N ARG A 60 8.79 2.09 11.49
CA ARG A 60 9.87 1.46 12.26
C ARG A 60 9.97 2.14 13.63
N ASN A 61 10.16 1.35 14.70
CA ASN A 61 10.23 1.82 16.09
C ASN A 61 8.88 2.28 16.70
N GLN A 62 7.75 1.93 16.07
CA GLN A 62 6.41 2.12 16.63
C GLN A 62 5.69 0.78 16.76
N GLU A 63 6.36 -0.20 17.38
CA GLU A 63 5.81 -1.53 17.61
C GLU A 63 4.67 -1.49 18.64
N GLN A 64 3.67 -2.33 18.43
CA GLN A 64 2.59 -2.49 19.40
C GLN A 64 3.17 -3.04 20.70
N LEU A 65 2.95 -2.30 21.81
CA LEU A 65 3.24 -2.81 23.14
C LEU A 65 2.35 -4.02 23.38
N GLN A 66 2.94 -5.19 23.59
CA GLN A 66 2.20 -6.37 24.04
C GLN A 66 1.77 -6.14 25.48
N THR A 67 0.62 -5.49 25.67
CA THR A 67 -0.07 -5.48 26.96
C THR A 67 -0.76 -6.83 27.10
N GLY A 68 -0.16 -7.71 27.91
CA GLY A 68 -0.78 -8.97 28.35
C GLY A 68 -1.89 -8.75 29.35
#